data_AF-A0A9E4NQD0-F1
#
_entry.id   AF-A0A9E4NQD0-F1
#
_cell.length_a   1.000
_cell.length_b   1.000
_cell.length_c   1.000
_cell.angle_alpha   90.00
_cell.angle_beta   90.00
_cell.angle_gamma   90.00
#
_symmetry.space_group_name_H-M   'P 1'
#
loop_
_entity.id
_entity.type
_entity.pdbx_description
1 polymer ?
#
loop_
_entity_poly.entity_id
_entity_poly.type
_entity_poly.pdbx_seq_one_letter_code
_entity_poly.pdbx_strand_id
1 'polypeptide(L)'
;MDISKILVDLKGKVLDASHFDLLKHAYDLQEENIKQLKTNNDALKDSNQLLQDEVAALKKVKDDLANENSVVRAMFPSDDIDLNEDAEIVLKVFLARDAINVFEKDLLNESGVSIIRTQSGITELQEKGFVSYGRPLAGGNVLGLNPRGQKRLAKIQASSNK
;
A
#
# COMPACT_ATOMS: atom_id res chain seq x y z
N MET A 1 -0.66 -41.95 -36.65
CA MET A 1 0.19 -42.94 -37.34
C MET A 1 0.79 -43.81 -36.25
N ASP A 2 0.59 -45.12 -36.29
CA ASP A 2 0.92 -46.04 -35.19
C ASP A 2 2.34 -46.58 -35.40
N ILE A 3 3.31 -45.93 -34.76
CA ILE A 3 4.75 -46.26 -34.92
C ILE A 3 5.02 -47.71 -34.49
N SER A 4 4.27 -48.24 -33.53
CA SER A 4 4.37 -49.64 -33.11
C SER A 4 4.02 -50.59 -34.26
N LYS A 5 3.02 -50.27 -35.09
CA LYS A 5 2.71 -51.06 -36.30
C LYS A 5 3.81 -50.98 -37.35
N ILE A 6 4.41 -49.81 -37.55
CA ILE A 6 5.53 -49.62 -38.49
C ILE A 6 6.76 -50.41 -38.04
N LEU A 7 7.08 -50.40 -36.75
CA LEU A 7 8.21 -51.16 -36.20
C LEU A 7 8.01 -52.67 -36.40
N VAL A 8 6.79 -53.17 -36.18
CA VAL A 8 6.45 -54.59 -36.37
C VAL A 8 6.65 -55.02 -37.83
N ASP A 9 6.26 -54.18 -38.78
CA ASP A 9 6.39 -54.48 -40.22
C ASP A 9 7.86 -54.51 -40.70
N LEU A 10 8.78 -53.84 -39.99
CA LEU A 10 10.21 -53.75 -40.30
C LEU A 10 11.06 -54.86 -39.65
N LYS A 11 10.53 -55.54 -38.63
CA LYS A 11 11.20 -56.63 -37.90
C LYS A 11 11.55 -57.78 -38.85
N GLY A 12 12.83 -58.17 -38.88
CA GLY A 12 13.32 -59.27 -39.71
C GLY A 12 13.46 -58.95 -41.21
N LYS A 13 13.00 -57.79 -41.68
CA LYS A 13 13.22 -57.31 -43.06
C LYS A 13 14.40 -56.37 -43.16
N VAL A 14 14.47 -55.40 -42.24
CA VAL A 14 15.51 -54.36 -42.23
C VAL A 14 16.09 -54.15 -40.83
N LEU A 15 15.34 -54.48 -39.78
CA LEU A 15 15.79 -54.49 -38.40
C LEU A 15 16.00 -55.93 -37.91
N ASP A 16 17.15 -56.24 -37.34
CA ASP A 16 17.30 -57.48 -36.57
C ASP A 16 16.47 -57.44 -35.28
N ALA A 17 16.34 -58.60 -34.63
CA ALA A 17 15.51 -58.74 -33.44
C ALA A 17 15.93 -57.79 -32.30
N SER A 18 17.24 -57.58 -32.12
CA SER A 18 17.78 -56.77 -31.03
C SER A 18 17.49 -55.28 -31.22
N HIS A 19 17.67 -54.76 -32.44
CA HIS A 19 17.38 -53.37 -32.75
C HIS A 19 15.87 -53.08 -32.74
N PHE A 20 15.05 -54.04 -33.15
CA PHE A 20 13.60 -53.93 -33.04
C PHE A 20 13.15 -53.82 -31.57
N ASP A 21 13.64 -54.70 -30.69
CA ASP A 21 13.24 -54.70 -29.28
C ASP A 21 13.68 -53.40 -28.58
N LEU A 22 14.87 -52.87 -28.93
CA LEU A 22 15.38 -51.61 -28.40
C LEU A 22 14.50 -50.40 -28.83
N LEU A 23 14.12 -50.34 -30.10
CA LEU A 23 13.25 -49.28 -30.63
C LEU A 23 11.84 -49.34 -30.05
N LYS A 24 11.29 -50.55 -29.91
CA LYS A 24 9.98 -50.75 -29.29
C LYS A 24 9.99 -50.28 -27.84
N HIS A 25 11.00 -50.70 -27.07
CA HIS A 25 11.15 -50.27 -25.67
C HIS A 25 11.28 -48.75 -25.56
N ALA A 26 12.10 -48.11 -26.42
CA ALA A 26 12.25 -46.65 -26.41
C ALA A 26 10.93 -45.93 -26.73
N TYR A 27 10.15 -46.47 -27.66
CA TYR A 27 8.84 -45.93 -28.01
C TYR A 27 7.82 -46.08 -26.88
N ASP A 28 7.74 -47.26 -26.26
CA ASP A 28 6.84 -47.51 -25.13
C ASP A 28 7.17 -46.57 -23.96
N LEU A 29 8.46 -46.38 -23.66
CA LEU A 29 8.93 -45.41 -22.65
C LEU A 29 8.55 -43.98 -23.02
N GLN A 30 8.66 -43.60 -24.30
CA GLN A 30 8.25 -42.28 -24.76
C GLN A 30 6.74 -42.07 -24.60
N GLU A 31 5.92 -43.07 -24.88
CA GLU A 31 4.47 -43.00 -24.69
C GLU A 31 4.10 -42.84 -23.21
N GLU A 32 4.78 -43.57 -22.33
CA GLU A 32 4.60 -43.43 -20.88
C GLU A 32 4.99 -42.03 -20.39
N ASN A 33 6.14 -41.52 -20.84
CA ASN A 33 6.57 -40.16 -20.53
C ASN A 33 5.55 -39.11 -21.01
N ILE A 34 4.98 -39.28 -22.21
CA ILE A 34 3.94 -38.38 -22.72
C ILE A 34 2.68 -38.43 -21.84
N LYS A 35 2.28 -39.62 -21.37
CA LYS A 35 1.13 -39.76 -20.46
C LYS A 35 1.39 -39.05 -19.13
N GLN A 36 2.55 -39.26 -18.52
CA GLN A 36 2.94 -38.60 -17.28
C GLN A 36 3.02 -37.07 -17.43
N LEU A 37 3.58 -36.57 -18.53
CA LEU A 37 3.65 -35.14 -18.82
C LEU A 37 2.26 -34.51 -18.99
N LYS A 38 1.29 -35.24 -19.56
CA LYS A 38 -0.10 -34.77 -19.64
C LYS A 38 -0.72 -34.67 -18.25
N THR A 39 -0.62 -35.74 -17.45
CA THR A 39 -1.12 -35.74 -16.08
C THR A 39 -0.51 -34.62 -15.23
N ASN A 40 0.80 -34.40 -15.35
CA ASN A 40 1.49 -33.34 -14.63
C ASN A 40 1.03 -31.94 -15.09
N ASN A 41 0.83 -31.74 -16.40
CA ASN A 41 0.31 -30.47 -16.92
C ASN A 41 -1.11 -30.18 -16.42
N ASP A 42 -1.98 -31.19 -16.39
CA ASP A 42 -3.34 -31.05 -15.88
C ASP A 42 -3.32 -30.66 -14.39
N ALA A 43 -2.51 -31.35 -13.57
CA ALA A 43 -2.35 -31.03 -12.16
C ALA A 43 -1.76 -29.62 -11.92
N LEU A 44 -0.80 -29.19 -12.75
CA LEU A 44 -0.24 -27.84 -12.69
C LEU A 44 -1.26 -26.77 -13.07
N LYS A 45 -2.13 -27.07 -14.04
CA LYS A 45 -3.20 -26.16 -14.45
C LYS A 45 -4.20 -25.96 -13.31
N ASP A 46 -4.61 -27.04 -12.65
CA ASP A 46 -5.50 -26.99 -11.49
C ASP A 46 -4.87 -26.22 -10.32
N SER A 47 -3.59 -26.51 -10.03
CA SER A 47 -2.84 -25.78 -8.99
C SER A 47 -2.72 -24.29 -9.29
N ASN A 48 -2.46 -23.92 -10.55
CA ASN A 48 -2.39 -22.52 -10.96
C ASN A 48 -3.74 -21.81 -10.82
N GLN A 49 -4.85 -22.49 -11.11
CA GLN A 49 -6.18 -21.92 -10.93
C GLN A 49 -6.46 -21.67 -9.44
N LEU A 50 -6.16 -22.63 -8.57
CA LEU A 50 -6.33 -22.46 -7.11
C LEU A 50 -5.51 -21.28 -6.57
N LEU A 51 -4.26 -21.13 -7.01
CA LEU A 51 -3.42 -20.00 -6.61
C LEU A 51 -3.97 -18.66 -7.12
N GLN A 52 -4.53 -18.61 -8.33
CA GLN A 52 -5.18 -17.41 -8.85
C GLN A 52 -6.40 -17.02 -8.02
N ASP A 53 -7.22 -17.99 -7.64
CA ASP A 53 -8.40 -17.78 -6.81
C ASP A 53 -8.00 -17.28 -5.40
N GLU A 54 -6.97 -17.85 -4.80
CA GLU A 54 -6.43 -17.42 -3.50
C GLU A 54 -5.86 -15.99 -3.56
N VAL A 55 -5.11 -15.66 -4.61
CA VAL A 55 -4.61 -14.29 -4.83
C VAL A 55 -5.76 -13.30 -4.97
N ALA A 56 -6.84 -13.65 -5.66
CA ALA A 56 -8.02 -12.81 -5.79
C ALA A 56 -8.72 -12.58 -4.43
N ALA A 57 -8.86 -13.64 -3.63
CA ALA A 57 -9.43 -13.54 -2.28
C ALA A 57 -8.59 -12.67 -1.35
N LEU A 58 -7.26 -12.85 -1.35
CA LEU A 58 -6.34 -12.05 -0.55
C LEU A 58 -6.34 -10.58 -0.95
N LYS A 59 -6.43 -10.26 -2.25
CA LYS A 59 -6.58 -8.88 -2.72
C LYS A 59 -7.85 -8.23 -2.17
N LYS A 60 -8.98 -8.95 -2.21
CA LYS A 60 -10.25 -8.45 -1.66
C LYS A 60 -10.13 -8.17 -0.16
N VAL A 61 -9.60 -9.11 0.62
CA VAL A 61 -9.39 -8.92 2.07
C VAL A 61 -8.47 -7.73 2.35
N LYS A 62 -7.40 -7.57 1.56
CA LYS A 62 -6.50 -6.42 1.69
C LYS A 62 -7.23 -5.10 1.45
N ASP A 63 -8.06 -5.02 0.42
CA ASP A 63 -8.80 -3.80 0.08
C ASP A 63 -9.85 -3.48 1.16
N ASP A 64 -10.54 -4.50 1.67
CA ASP A 64 -11.50 -4.35 2.78
C ASP A 64 -10.80 -3.84 4.06
N LEU A 65 -9.66 -4.44 4.44
CA LEU A 65 -8.86 -3.99 5.58
C LEU A 65 -8.29 -2.58 5.39
N ALA A 66 -7.88 -2.21 4.17
CA ALA A 66 -7.40 -0.86 3.87
C ALA A 66 -8.52 0.17 4.08
N ASN A 67 -9.74 -0.16 3.64
CA ASN A 67 -10.92 0.67 3.86
C ASN A 67 -11.25 0.78 5.35
N GLU A 68 -11.31 -0.32 6.10
CA GLU A 68 -11.54 -0.29 7.54
C GLU A 68 -10.48 0.54 8.28
N ASN A 69 -9.19 0.37 7.93
CA ASN A 69 -8.10 1.13 8.53
C ASN A 69 -8.24 2.63 8.24
N SER A 70 -8.66 3.00 7.02
CA SER A 70 -8.93 4.40 6.68
C SER A 70 -10.05 5.00 7.54
N VAL A 71 -11.12 4.26 7.79
CA VAL A 71 -12.24 4.68 8.65
C VAL A 71 -11.75 4.86 10.09
N VAL A 72 -10.98 3.90 10.61
CA VAL A 72 -10.42 3.99 11.96
C VAL A 72 -9.48 5.19 12.09
N ARG A 73 -8.61 5.44 11.10
CA ARG A 73 -7.73 6.63 11.09
C ARG A 73 -8.51 7.94 11.04
N ALA A 74 -9.65 7.97 10.34
CA ALA A 74 -10.52 9.15 10.34
C ALA A 74 -11.19 9.36 11.71
N MET A 75 -11.56 8.29 12.41
CA MET A 75 -12.13 8.35 13.76
C MET A 75 -11.10 8.71 14.84
N PHE A 76 -9.85 8.24 14.68
CA PHE A 76 -8.75 8.46 15.62
C PHE A 76 -7.53 9.00 14.88
N PRO A 77 -7.56 10.28 14.48
CA PRO A 77 -6.46 10.83 13.72
C PRO A 77 -5.23 10.98 14.63
N SER A 78 -4.14 10.32 14.25
CA SER A 78 -2.90 10.22 15.06
C SER A 78 -2.38 11.58 15.50
N ASP A 79 -2.04 11.76 16.78
CA ASP A 79 -1.40 12.98 17.28
C ASP A 79 0.06 13.14 16.79
N ASP A 80 0.66 12.07 16.26
CA ASP A 80 2.02 12.04 15.72
C ASP A 80 1.96 11.97 14.18
N ILE A 81 1.54 13.07 13.57
CA ILE A 81 1.65 13.29 12.13
C ILE A 81 2.78 14.28 11.88
N ASP A 82 3.64 13.96 10.91
CA ASP A 82 4.65 14.90 10.43
C ASP A 82 3.95 16.08 9.76
N LEU A 83 4.19 17.27 10.29
CA LEU A 83 3.76 18.53 9.72
C LEU A 83 4.82 19.04 8.76
N ASN A 84 4.40 19.71 7.70
CA ASN A 84 5.34 20.41 6.84
C ASN A 84 6.01 21.57 7.61
N GLU A 85 7.10 22.10 7.05
CA GLU A 85 7.87 23.18 7.69
C GLU A 85 7.00 24.43 7.95
N ASP A 86 6.12 24.79 7.03
CA ASP A 86 5.26 25.97 7.14
C ASP A 86 4.25 25.84 8.29
N ALA A 87 3.66 24.67 8.47
CA ALA A 87 2.72 24.36 9.54
C ALA A 87 3.41 24.36 10.91
N GLU A 88 4.65 23.84 11.00
CA GLU A 88 5.45 23.92 12.22
C GLU A 88 5.83 25.39 12.56
N ILE A 89 6.14 26.23 11.55
CA ILE A 89 6.38 27.66 11.75
C ILE A 89 5.13 28.36 12.31
N VAL A 90 3.95 28.07 11.76
CA VAL A 90 2.68 28.64 12.25
C VAL A 90 2.41 28.19 13.70
N LEU A 91 2.62 26.92 14.03
CA LEU A 91 2.47 26.42 15.41
C LEU A 91 3.41 27.11 16.41
N LYS A 92 4.63 27.46 15.99
CA LYS A 92 5.57 28.21 16.84
C LYS A 92 5.05 29.59 17.22
N VAL A 93 4.19 30.23 16.41
CA VAL A 93 3.57 31.51 16.77
C VAL A 93 2.56 31.33 17.91
N PHE A 94 1.75 30.28 17.88
CA PHE A 94 0.86 29.92 19.01
C PHE A 94 1.67 29.66 20.27
N LEU A 95 2.81 28.98 20.13
CA LEU A 95 3.72 28.68 21.22
C LEU A 95 4.34 29.94 21.82
N ALA A 96 4.85 30.86 20.98
CA ALA A 96 5.48 32.09 21.42
C ALA A 96 4.51 33.01 22.17
N ARG A 97 3.22 32.96 21.83
CA ARG A 97 2.16 33.74 22.47
C ARG A 97 1.55 33.07 23.70
N ASP A 98 1.89 31.80 23.97
CA ASP A 98 1.24 30.96 24.97
C ASP A 98 -0.30 31.03 24.89
N ALA A 99 -0.81 31.00 23.65
CA ALA A 99 -2.22 31.28 23.36
C ALA A 99 -2.88 30.10 22.63
N ILE A 100 -4.12 29.79 23.02
CA ILE A 100 -4.95 28.79 22.34
C ILE A 100 -5.67 29.40 21.14
N ASN A 101 -5.89 30.71 21.12
CA ASN A 101 -6.56 31.45 20.05
C ASN A 101 -5.67 32.59 19.57
N VAL A 102 -5.47 32.71 18.25
CA VAL A 102 -4.65 33.75 17.63
C VAL A 102 -5.39 34.32 16.42
N PHE A 103 -5.31 35.63 16.20
CA PHE A 103 -5.88 36.23 15.00
C PHE A 103 -5.07 35.81 13.77
N GLU A 104 -5.75 35.51 12.67
CA GLU A 104 -5.10 35.11 11.41
C GLU A 104 -4.09 36.18 10.95
N LYS A 105 -4.45 37.46 11.04
CA LYS A 105 -3.54 38.57 10.72
C LYS A 105 -2.24 38.55 11.54
N ASP A 106 -2.30 38.07 12.78
CA ASP A 106 -1.13 38.02 13.65
C ASP A 106 -0.21 36.87 13.22
N LEU A 107 -0.78 35.72 12.83
CA LEU A 107 -0.01 34.62 12.22
C LEU A 107 0.68 35.09 10.93
N LEU A 108 -0.06 35.81 10.07
CA LEU A 108 0.48 36.37 8.82
C LEU A 108 1.65 37.34 9.08
N ASN A 109 1.58 38.13 10.14
CA ASN A 109 2.61 39.13 10.46
C ASN A 109 3.80 38.56 11.24
N GLU A 110 3.59 37.55 12.10
CA GLU A 110 4.57 37.09 13.09
C GLU A 110 5.25 35.76 12.71
N SER A 111 4.73 35.04 11.71
CA SER A 111 5.33 33.77 11.25
C SER A 111 6.75 33.93 10.66
N GLY A 112 7.16 35.14 10.29
CA GLY A 112 8.49 35.40 9.73
C GLY A 112 8.71 34.83 8.32
N VAL A 113 7.65 34.30 7.69
CA VAL A 113 7.64 33.80 6.31
C VAL A 113 6.63 34.59 5.47
N SER A 114 6.63 34.36 4.15
CA SER A 114 5.68 35.04 3.26
C SER A 114 4.24 34.64 3.56
N ILE A 115 3.30 35.56 3.30
CA ILE A 115 1.85 35.36 3.48
C ILE A 115 1.37 34.03 2.86
N ILE A 116 1.86 33.70 1.67
CA ILE A 116 1.50 32.47 0.95
C ILE A 116 1.93 31.23 1.75
N ARG A 117 3.15 31.22 2.30
CA ARG A 117 3.65 30.11 3.13
C ARG A 117 2.88 30.01 4.44
N THR A 118 2.59 31.14 5.08
CA THR A 118 1.78 31.16 6.30
C THR A 118 0.38 30.59 6.04
N GLN A 119 -0.27 30.97 4.94
CA GLN A 119 -1.58 30.43 4.54
C GLN A 119 -1.51 28.95 4.20
N SER A 120 -0.45 28.49 3.52
CA SER A 120 -0.17 27.07 3.29
C SER A 120 -0.09 26.29 4.61
N GLY A 121 0.68 26.80 5.59
CA GLY A 121 0.79 26.20 6.92
C GLY A 121 -0.53 26.18 7.68
N ILE A 122 -1.32 27.26 7.65
CA ILE A 122 -2.65 27.32 8.26
C ILE A 122 -3.58 26.27 7.62
N THR A 123 -3.55 26.15 6.30
CA THR A 123 -4.39 25.19 5.56
C THR A 123 -4.06 23.76 5.96
N GLU A 124 -2.77 23.39 6.01
CA GLU A 124 -2.38 22.06 6.46
C GLU A 124 -2.78 21.79 7.92
N LEU A 125 -2.61 22.77 8.82
CA LEU A 125 -3.04 22.63 10.22
C LEU A 125 -4.56 22.44 10.34
N GLN A 126 -5.35 23.03 9.44
CA GLN A 126 -6.80 22.85 9.38
C GLN A 126 -7.18 21.48 8.83
N GLU A 127 -6.59 21.08 7.69
CA GLU A 127 -6.80 19.76 7.07
C GLU A 127 -6.46 18.63 8.03
N LYS A 128 -5.37 18.79 8.78
CA LYS A 128 -4.95 17.83 9.80
C LYS A 128 -5.65 18.04 11.13
N GLY A 129 -6.56 19.00 11.27
CA GLY A 129 -7.43 19.16 12.45
C GLY A 129 -6.73 19.70 13.71
N PHE A 130 -5.55 20.31 13.58
CA PHE A 130 -4.85 20.95 14.70
C PHE A 130 -5.45 22.30 15.06
N VAL A 131 -5.89 23.07 14.07
CA VAL A 131 -6.56 24.37 14.26
C VAL A 131 -7.95 24.38 13.59
N SER A 132 -8.83 25.23 14.08
CA SER A 132 -10.13 25.51 13.46
C SER A 132 -10.42 27.01 13.47
N TYR A 133 -11.26 27.48 12.55
CA TYR A 133 -11.75 28.85 12.61
C TYR A 133 -12.68 29.00 13.82
N GLY A 134 -12.30 29.89 14.72
CA GLY A 134 -13.17 30.40 15.77
C GLY A 134 -14.20 31.39 15.21
N ARG A 135 -15.02 31.95 16.10
CA ARG A 135 -15.97 32.99 15.70
C ARG A 135 -15.22 34.23 15.19
N PRO A 136 -15.63 34.84 14.07
CA PRO A 136 -15.11 36.14 13.65
C PRO A 136 -15.34 37.17 14.76
N LEU A 137 -14.29 37.92 15.11
CA LEU A 137 -14.38 39.03 16.07
C LEU A 137 -14.09 40.35 15.35
N ALA A 138 -14.36 41.48 16.01
CA ALA A 138 -14.12 42.83 15.47
C ALA A 138 -12.65 43.08 15.01
N GLY A 139 -11.73 42.17 15.34
CA GLY A 139 -10.32 42.20 14.93
C GLY A 139 -9.95 41.30 13.74
N GLY A 140 -10.90 40.55 13.15
CA GLY A 140 -10.69 39.62 12.04
C GLY A 140 -10.99 38.15 12.40
N ASN A 141 -10.56 37.23 11.53
CA ASN A 141 -10.66 35.80 11.75
C ASN A 141 -9.77 35.36 12.91
N VAL A 142 -10.28 34.51 13.78
CA VAL A 142 -9.54 33.90 14.88
C VAL A 142 -9.36 32.42 14.56
N LEU A 143 -8.14 31.92 14.73
CA LEU A 143 -7.82 30.50 14.65
C LEU A 143 -7.61 29.97 16.07
N GLY A 144 -8.33 28.91 16.41
CA GLY A 144 -8.24 28.24 17.70
C GLY A 144 -7.59 26.87 17.58
N LEU A 145 -6.71 26.53 18.53
CA LEU A 145 -6.15 25.19 18.65
C LEU A 145 -7.20 24.23 19.19
N ASN A 146 -7.47 23.19 18.42
CA ASN A 146 -8.28 22.06 18.86
C ASN A 146 -7.52 21.26 19.94
N PRO A 147 -8.17 20.33 20.67
CA PRO A 147 -7.49 19.50 21.68
C PRO A 147 -6.23 18.80 21.15
N ARG A 148 -6.23 18.43 19.86
CA ARG A 148 -5.08 17.86 19.15
C ARG A 148 -3.93 18.86 18.94
N GLY A 149 -4.25 20.08 18.51
CA GLY A 149 -3.33 21.22 18.46
C GLY A 149 -2.65 21.48 19.80
N GLN A 150 -3.44 21.52 20.87
CA GLN A 150 -2.97 21.76 22.23
C GLN A 150 -2.02 20.65 22.71
N LYS A 151 -2.36 19.37 22.47
CA LYS A 151 -1.48 18.24 22.79
C LYS A 151 -0.14 18.29 22.05
N ARG A 152 -0.15 18.61 20.76
CA ARG A 152 1.09 18.75 19.96
C ARG A 152 1.95 19.89 20.50
N LEU A 153 1.34 21.04 20.79
CA LEU A 153 2.04 22.20 21.34
C LEU A 153 2.67 21.89 22.71
N ALA A 154 1.96 21.16 23.58
CA ALA A 154 2.49 20.69 24.86
C ALA A 154 3.69 19.72 24.71
N LYS A 155 3.66 18.82 23.71
CA LYS A 155 4.81 17.94 23.40
C LYS A 155 6.03 18.74 22.94
N ILE A 156 5.83 19.76 22.10
CA ILE A 156 6.90 20.66 21.63
C ILE A 156 7.51 21.42 22.82
N GLN A 157 6.68 21.99 23.72
CA GLN A 157 7.13 22.64 24.96
C GLN A 157 7.97 21.72 25.85
N ALA A 158 7.51 20.49 26.07
CA ALA A 158 8.21 19.51 26.89
C ALA A 158 9.55 19.06 26.30
N SER A 159 9.71 19.14 24.97
CA SER A 159 10.93 18.75 24.26
C SER A 159 11.97 19.87 24.22
N SER A 160 11.53 21.14 24.19
CA SER A 160 12.41 22.32 24.21
C SER A 160 13.00 22.64 25.59
N ASN A 161 12.46 22.06 26.67
CA ASN A 161 12.92 22.25 28.06
C ASN A 161 13.89 21.16 28.55
N LYS A 162 14.35 20.27 27.66
CA LYS A 162 15.39 19.26 27.92
C LYS A 162 16.68 19.65 27.23
#